data_AF-C4IJ48-F1
#
_entry.id   AF-C4IJ48-F1
#
_cell.length_a   1.000
_cell.length_b   1.000
_cell.length_c   1.000
_cell.angle_alpha   90.00
_cell.angle_beta   90.00
_cell.angle_gamma   90.00
#
_symmetry.space_group_name_H-M   'P 1'
#
loop_
_entity.id
_entity.type
_entity.pdbx_description
1 polymer ?
#
loop_
_entity_poly.entity_id
_entity_poly.type
_entity_poly.pdbx_seq_one_letter_code
_entity_poly.pdbx_strand_id
1 'polypeptide(L)' 'MKVLIDCGLVECRKEGTWNYYGLNITNANKLVLFLLTIITKSDDNICEKIKNTQND' A
#
# COMPACT_ATOMS: atom_id res chain seq x y z
N MET A 1 -1.33 -7.59 12.97
CA MET A 1 -0.60 -6.43 13.53
C MET A 1 0.89 -6.46 13.27
N LYS A 2 1.63 -7.53 13.61
CA LYS A 2 3.09 -7.63 13.34
C LYS A 2 3.48 -7.28 11.90
N VAL A 3 2.83 -7.88 10.90
CA VAL A 3 3.08 -7.55 9.48
C VAL A 3 2.87 -6.06 9.16
N LEU A 4 1.83 -5.43 9.71
CA LEU A 4 1.57 -4.01 9.46
C LEU A 4 2.60 -3.11 10.14
N ILE A 5 3.18 -3.56 11.25
CA ILE A 5 4.30 -2.89 11.93
C ILE A 5 5.60 -3.08 11.14
N ASP A 6 5.88 -4.31 10.70
CA ASP A 6 7.06 -4.65 9.89
C ASP A 6 7.03 -3.91 8.54
N CYS A 7 5.85 -3.69 7.96
CA CYS A 7 5.65 -2.86 6.78
C CYS A 7 5.68 -1.34 7.06
N GLY A 8 5.78 -0.91 8.32
CA GLY A 8 5.82 0.51 8.71
C GLY A 8 4.49 1.25 8.56
N LEU A 9 3.36 0.55 8.42
CA LEU A 9 2.02 1.14 8.33
C LEU A 9 1.43 1.43 9.70
N VAL A 10 1.77 0.63 10.70
CA VAL A 10 1.26 0.74 12.07
C VAL A 10 2.42 0.88 13.03
N GLU A 11 2.30 1.83 13.95
CA GLU A 11 3.19 1.98 15.09
C GLU A 11 2.58 1.30 16.31
N CYS A 12 3.43 0.73 17.16
CA CYS A 12 3.02 0.08 18.40
C CYS A 12 3.81 0.68 19.56
N ARG A 13 3.08 1.14 20.59
CA ARG A 13 3.65 1.56 21.87
C ARG A 13 3.15 0.64 22.96
N LYS A 14 4.07 0.00 23.69
CA LYS A 14 3.72 -0.85 24.83
C LYS A 14 3.70 -0.02 26.11
N GLU A 15 2.60 -0.08 26.86
CA GLU A 15 2.46 0.52 28.18
C GLU A 15 1.88 -0.52 29.13
N GLY A 16 2.71 -0.99 30.06
CA GLY A 16 2.37 -2.09 30.95
C GLY A 16 2.03 -3.38 30.17
N THR A 17 0.85 -3.93 30.44
CA THR A 17 0.32 -5.11 29.75
C THR A 17 -0.36 -4.79 28.41
N TRP A 18 -0.57 -3.51 28.10
CA TRP A 18 -1.31 -3.08 26.92
C TRP A 18 -0.40 -2.66 25.77
N ASN A 19 -0.85 -2.93 24.54
CA ASN A 19 -0.22 -2.45 23.32
C ASN A 19 -1.16 -1.45 22.65
N TYR A 20 -0.68 -0.23 22.48
CA TYR A 20 -1.37 0.85 21.79
C TYR A 20 -0.90 0.89 20.35
N TYR A 21 -1.84 0.74 19.42
CA TYR A 21 -1.56 0.75 18.00
C TYR A 21 -2.04 2.07 17.39
N GLY A 22 -1.18 2.69 16.57
CA GLY A 22 -1.50 3.88 15.81
C GLY A 22 -1.19 3.66 14.34
N LEU A 23 -1.99 4.25 13.45
CA LEU A 23 -1.65 4.27 12.03
C LEU A 23 -0.54 5.29 11.80
N ASN A 24 0.51 4.92 11.10
CA ASN A 24 1.47 5.89 10.58
C ASN A 24 0.81 6.60 9.38
N ILE A 25 0.20 7.75 9.64
CA ILE A 25 -0.59 8.51 8.66
C ILE A 25 0.26 8.86 7.44
N THR A 26 1.55 9.19 7.63
CA THR A 26 2.45 9.53 6.53
C THR A 26 2.64 8.36 5.57
N ASN A 27 2.93 7.16 6.08
CA ASN A 27 3.15 5.97 5.25
C ASN A 27 1.84 5.44 4.67
N ALA A 28 0.75 5.50 5.43
CA ALA A 28 -0.58 5.13 4.94
C ALA A 28 -1.01 6.03 3.77
N ASN A 29 -0.82 7.35 3.88
CA ASN A 29 -1.16 8.28 2.80
C ASN A 29 -0.30 8.05 1.56
N LYS A 30 1.01 7.78 1.73
CA LYS A 30 1.88 7.41 0.60
C LYS A 30 1.39 6.14 -0.10
N LEU A 31 0.99 5.12 0.65
CA LEU A 31 0.44 3.89 0.10
C LEU A 31 -0.88 4.14 -0.65
N VAL A 32 -1.79 4.93 -0.07
CA VAL A 32 -3.05 5.29 -0.73
C VAL A 32 -2.80 6.05 -2.02
N LEU A 33 -1.89 7.03 -2.03
CA LEU A 33 -1.51 7.75 -3.25
C LEU A 33 -0.89 6.82 -4.30
N PHE A 34 -0.07 5.85 -3.89
CA PHE A 34 0.50 4.84 -4.78
C PHE A 34 -0.58 3.94 -5.39
N LEU A 35 -1.50 3.43 -4.56
CA LEU A 35 -2.61 2.59 -5.03
C LEU A 35 -3.53 3.39 -5.95
N LEU A 36 -3.85 4.63 -5.60
CA LEU A 36 -4.62 5.54 -6.45
C LEU A 36 -3.92 5.73 -7.79
N THR A 37 -2.60 5.96 -7.78
CA THR A 37 -1.81 6.07 -9.01
C THR A 37 -1.92 4.82 -9.88
N ILE A 38 -2.00 3.61 -9.30
CA ILE A 38 -2.18 2.37 -10.08
C ILE A 38 -3.60 2.28 -10.64
N ILE A 39 -4.60 2.54 -9.79
CA ILE A 39 -6.03 2.41 -10.13
C ILE A 39 -6.48 3.50 -11.11
N THR A 40 -5.89 4.70 -11.06
CA THR A 40 -6.22 5.77 -12.01
C THR A 40 -5.35 5.73 -13.26
N LYS A 41 -4.14 5.16 -13.20
CA LYS A 41 -3.34 4.86 -14.40
C LYS A 41 -3.88 3.67 -15.21
N SER A 42 -4.81 2.87 -14.69
CA SER A 42 -5.40 1.80 -15.50
C SER A 42 -6.31 2.28 -16.63
N ASP A 43 -6.65 3.58 -16.67
CA ASP A 43 -7.24 4.20 -17.86
C ASP A 43 -6.18 4.37 -18.99
N ASP A 44 -4.89 4.40 -18.65
CA ASP A 44 -3.75 4.52 -19.56
C ASP A 44 -2.83 3.27 -19.51
N ASN A 45 -3.20 2.23 -20.26
CA ASN A 45 -2.25 1.37 -20.98
C ASN A 45 -1.35 0.34 -20.22
N ILE A 46 -1.65 -0.08 -19.00
CA ILE A 46 -1.04 -1.34 -18.48
C ILE A 46 -1.70 -2.57 -19.14
N CYS A 47 -3.02 -2.54 -19.32
CA CYS A 47 -3.77 -3.63 -19.94
C CYS A 47 -3.52 -3.79 -21.45
N GLU A 48 -3.10 -2.73 -22.16
CA GLU A 48 -2.79 -2.82 -23.60
C GLU A 48 -1.43 -3.47 -23.88
N LYS A 49 -0.43 -3.27 -23.01
CA LYS A 49 0.90 -3.86 -23.20
C LYS A 49 0.90 -5.39 -23.11
N ILE A 50 -0.04 -5.97 -22.36
CA ILE A 50 -0.18 -7.42 -22.22
C ILE A 50 -0.86 -8.04 -23.47
N LYS A 51 -1.70 -7.30 -24.19
CA LYS A 51 -2.39 -7.80 -25.40
C LYS A 51 -1.46 -7.90 -26.61
N ASN A 52 -0.44 -7.04 -26.70
CA ASN A 52 0.45 -6.98 -27.87
C ASN A 52 1.59 -8.01 -27.85
N THR A 53 1.68 -8.89 -26.83
CA THR A 53 2.69 -9.98 -26.78
C THR A 53 2.07 -11.36 -27.08
N GLN A 54 0.87 -11.41 -27.67
CA GLN A 54 0.19 -12.65 -28.06
C GLN A 54 -0.12 -12.69 -29.57
N ASN A 55 0.41 -11.75 -30.35
CA ASN A 55 0.20 -11.65 -31.80
C ASN A 55 1.53 -11.63 -32.60
N ASP A 56 2.61 -12.17 -32.05
CA ASP A 56 3.83 -12.53 -32.79
C ASP A 56 4.06 -14.05 -32.73
#